data_AF-A0A959DYN7-F1
#
_entry.id   AF-A0A959DYN7-F1
#
_cell.length_a   1.000
_cell.length_b   1.000
_cell.length_c   1.000
_cell.angle_alpha   90.00
_cell.angle_beta   90.00
_cell.angle_gamma   90.00
#
_symmetry.space_group_name_H-M   'P 1'
#
loop_
_entity.id
_entity.type
_entity.pdbx_description
1 polymer ?
#
loop_
_entity_poly.entity_id
_entity_poly.type
_entity_poly.pdbx_seq_one_letter_code
_entity_poly.pdbx_strand_id
1 'polypeptide(L)'
;EYTDADNNWTGQTSAVQTFFGINQAWQYYVNRHGRNSYDNGGANINAYNEAGFTNSSGNTYWSNASWSQGSQVLRFGDNGNAGAGDDWNATDIVGHEFTHAVTQFSAGLDYNGESGALNESFSDIFGEMVELFSEGAVDWLVGADRGAIRDMTNPNNFNDPDTYLGTNWVAVGGTCDGTNDFCGVHTNSGVQNFWFYLLAVGGTGVNDNGDTYTVQGIGTTSAARIAYRSLTQYLTNSSGYADAKNGAIQAAIDLFGDCSNEVLQCARAWNAVGVNSTDLYGYDIDVDCTILTFVHGLGIDLHYTAFNDIQSDCNIASNGALVDFEAGHVIFLKPGFESGDGFHAFINPCAAPRPAPPVESVVISGAKPELNVPGEAPGFEAWPNPSDGVVNFSFKTDRPSAVRLTVYDGNGQPVYQWQAPDESPAGELKHTWDAQAMPPGLYYAELVTADNRMVQKITRIQR
;
A
#
# COMPACT_ATOMS: atom_id res chain seq x y z
N GLU A 1 -24.11 -11.84 -20.42
CA GLU A 1 -23.29 -11.05 -21.36
C GLU A 1 -24.04 -9.77 -21.66
N TYR A 2 -23.35 -8.64 -21.54
CA TYR A 2 -23.86 -7.37 -22.03
C TYR A 2 -23.56 -7.27 -23.52
N THR A 3 -24.55 -6.83 -24.31
CA THR A 3 -24.40 -6.62 -25.75
C THR A 3 -24.98 -5.26 -26.09
N ASP A 4 -24.31 -4.55 -26.98
CA ASP A 4 -24.76 -3.25 -27.47
C ASP A 4 -24.63 -3.19 -29.00
N ALA A 5 -25.59 -2.56 -29.67
CA ALA A 5 -25.71 -2.62 -31.13
C ALA A 5 -24.95 -1.51 -31.85
N ASP A 6 -24.69 -0.39 -31.19
CA ASP A 6 -24.10 0.83 -31.78
C ASP A 6 -22.88 1.36 -31.01
N ASN A 7 -22.43 0.62 -30.00
CA ASN A 7 -21.38 0.95 -29.04
C ASN A 7 -21.69 2.22 -28.21
N ASN A 8 -22.98 2.50 -27.98
CA ASN A 8 -23.44 3.61 -27.14
C ASN A 8 -24.01 3.12 -25.80
N TRP A 9 -23.15 3.15 -24.78
CA TRP A 9 -23.44 2.53 -23.48
C TRP A 9 -24.11 3.45 -22.45
N THR A 10 -24.64 4.62 -22.85
CA THR A 10 -25.21 5.60 -21.91
C THR A 10 -26.37 5.08 -21.06
N GLY A 11 -27.03 3.99 -21.47
CA GLY A 11 -28.12 3.35 -20.72
C GLY A 11 -27.70 2.19 -19.81
N GLN A 12 -26.40 1.85 -19.76
CA GLN A 12 -25.85 0.70 -19.01
C GLN A 12 -24.70 1.14 -18.11
N THR A 13 -24.92 2.19 -17.32
CA THR A 13 -23.89 2.86 -16.51
C THR A 13 -23.14 1.91 -15.59
N SER A 14 -23.84 0.99 -14.92
CA SER A 14 -23.25 -0.03 -14.06
C SER A 14 -22.21 -0.90 -14.80
N ALA A 15 -22.57 -1.41 -15.99
CA ALA A 15 -21.68 -2.28 -16.77
C ALA A 15 -20.44 -1.52 -17.26
N VAL A 16 -20.61 -0.26 -17.67
CA VAL A 16 -19.51 0.63 -18.07
C VAL A 16 -18.58 0.89 -16.89
N GLN A 17 -19.13 1.21 -15.73
CA GLN A 17 -18.38 1.48 -14.50
C GLN A 17 -17.56 0.26 -14.08
N THR A 18 -18.18 -0.92 -14.03
CA THR A 18 -17.49 -2.17 -13.73
C THR A 18 -16.36 -2.46 -14.73
N PHE A 19 -16.62 -2.32 -16.03
CA PHE A 19 -15.60 -2.57 -17.05
C PHE A 19 -14.42 -1.58 -16.93
N PHE A 20 -14.73 -0.30 -16.68
CA PHE A 20 -13.72 0.72 -16.43
C PHE A 20 -12.89 0.40 -15.18
N GLY A 21 -13.52 0.13 -14.04
CA GLY A 21 -12.85 -0.19 -12.78
C GLY A 21 -11.96 -1.43 -12.88
N ILE A 22 -12.42 -2.48 -13.57
CA ILE A 22 -11.60 -3.68 -13.82
C ILE A 22 -10.36 -3.34 -14.64
N ASN A 23 -10.51 -2.51 -15.67
CA ASN A 23 -9.38 -2.05 -16.46
C ASN A 23 -8.40 -1.21 -15.62
N GLN A 24 -8.89 -0.34 -14.73
CA GLN A 24 -8.03 0.43 -13.82
C GLN A 24 -7.26 -0.48 -12.86
N ALA A 25 -7.95 -1.44 -12.23
CA ALA A 25 -7.32 -2.40 -11.33
C ALA A 25 -6.23 -3.22 -12.05
N TRP A 26 -6.55 -3.77 -13.23
CA TRP A 26 -5.59 -4.51 -14.03
C TRP A 26 -4.38 -3.64 -14.42
N GLN A 27 -4.61 -2.41 -14.89
CA GLN A 27 -3.52 -1.49 -15.25
C GLN A 27 -2.67 -1.11 -14.05
N TYR A 28 -3.26 -0.86 -12.89
CA TYR A 28 -2.52 -0.59 -11.65
C TYR A 28 -1.57 -1.75 -11.33
N TYR A 29 -2.07 -2.99 -11.31
CA TYR A 29 -1.27 -4.16 -10.96
C TYR A 29 -0.14 -4.45 -11.97
N VAL A 30 -0.41 -4.29 -13.27
CA VAL A 30 0.63 -4.43 -14.31
C VAL A 30 1.68 -3.32 -14.18
N ASN A 31 1.26 -2.06 -14.06
CA ASN A 31 2.17 -0.92 -14.13
C ASN A 31 2.94 -0.66 -12.83
N ARG A 32 2.35 -0.95 -11.67
CA ARG A 32 2.98 -0.69 -10.37
C ARG A 32 3.71 -1.90 -9.80
N HIS A 33 3.26 -3.10 -10.15
CA HIS A 33 3.75 -4.34 -9.54
C HIS A 33 4.27 -5.37 -10.55
N GLY A 34 4.16 -5.10 -11.85
CA GLY A 34 4.55 -6.06 -12.89
C GLY A 34 3.71 -7.34 -12.89
N ARG A 35 2.50 -7.32 -12.30
CA ARG A 35 1.65 -8.50 -12.15
C ARG A 35 0.71 -8.65 -13.34
N ASN A 36 0.82 -9.75 -14.07
CA ASN A 36 -0.05 -10.02 -15.21
C ASN A 36 -1.39 -10.64 -14.77
N SER A 37 -2.41 -9.80 -14.57
CA SER A 37 -3.74 -10.18 -14.03
C SER A 37 -3.69 -10.66 -12.57
N TYR A 38 -4.83 -11.07 -12.02
CA TYR A 38 -4.94 -11.47 -10.61
C TYR A 38 -4.15 -12.74 -10.28
N ASP A 39 -3.88 -13.63 -11.24
CA ASP A 39 -3.15 -14.89 -11.06
C ASP A 39 -1.66 -14.79 -11.41
N ASN A 40 -1.20 -13.63 -11.89
CA ASN A 40 0.12 -13.42 -12.50
C ASN A 40 0.39 -14.30 -13.75
N GLY A 41 -0.65 -14.90 -14.33
CA GLY A 41 -0.61 -15.77 -15.50
C GLY A 41 -1.39 -15.23 -16.69
N GLY A 42 -2.01 -14.05 -16.56
CA GLY A 42 -2.85 -13.45 -17.59
C GLY A 42 -4.26 -14.04 -17.63
N ALA A 43 -4.79 -14.50 -16.49
CA ALA A 43 -6.17 -15.00 -16.42
C ALA A 43 -7.19 -13.96 -16.89
N ASN A 44 -8.24 -14.45 -17.56
CA ASN A 44 -9.39 -13.63 -17.93
C ASN A 44 -10.10 -13.11 -16.67
N ILE A 45 -10.48 -11.83 -16.71
CA ILE A 45 -11.21 -11.18 -15.63
C ILE A 45 -12.68 -11.12 -16.03
N ASN A 46 -13.51 -11.89 -15.31
CA ASN A 46 -14.94 -11.98 -15.56
C ASN A 46 -15.69 -11.29 -14.42
N ALA A 47 -16.70 -10.50 -14.76
CA ALA A 47 -17.55 -9.82 -13.79
C ALA A 47 -19.04 -9.95 -14.11
N TYR A 48 -19.85 -9.96 -13.06
CA TYR A 48 -21.31 -9.95 -13.15
C TYR A 48 -21.86 -8.74 -12.40
N ASN A 49 -22.64 -7.93 -13.09
CA ASN A 49 -23.40 -6.83 -12.52
C ASN A 49 -24.81 -7.32 -12.15
N GLU A 50 -25.54 -6.51 -11.37
CA GLU A 50 -26.86 -6.86 -10.82
C GLU A 50 -26.84 -8.20 -10.06
N ALA A 51 -25.69 -8.54 -9.48
CA ALA A 51 -25.49 -9.80 -8.80
C ALA A 51 -26.33 -9.87 -7.52
N GLY A 52 -27.14 -10.93 -7.39
CA GLY A 52 -27.85 -11.25 -6.16
C GLY A 52 -26.98 -12.05 -5.19
N PHE A 53 -26.97 -11.67 -3.92
CA PHE A 53 -26.28 -12.33 -2.82
C PHE A 53 -27.30 -12.99 -1.90
N THR A 54 -26.91 -14.08 -1.23
CA THR A 54 -27.81 -14.82 -0.33
C THR A 54 -27.24 -14.80 1.07
N ASN A 55 -28.00 -14.28 2.04
CA ASN A 55 -27.57 -14.26 3.43
C ASN A 55 -27.80 -15.62 4.11
N SER A 56 -27.36 -15.76 5.36
CA SER A 56 -27.49 -16.99 6.16
C SER A 56 -28.95 -17.42 6.38
N SER A 57 -29.91 -16.51 6.26
CA SER A 57 -31.36 -16.81 6.34
C SER A 57 -31.96 -17.26 5.00
N GLY A 58 -31.16 -17.33 3.94
CA GLY A 58 -31.62 -17.70 2.59
C GLY A 58 -32.28 -16.57 1.81
N ASN A 59 -32.26 -15.34 2.31
CA ASN A 59 -32.84 -14.19 1.62
C ASN A 59 -31.86 -13.61 0.60
N THR A 60 -32.38 -13.27 -0.59
CA THR A 60 -31.59 -12.60 -1.63
C THR A 60 -31.54 -11.08 -1.40
N TYR A 61 -30.37 -10.49 -1.54
CA TYR A 61 -30.14 -9.05 -1.45
C TYR A 61 -29.10 -8.63 -2.51
N TRP A 62 -29.08 -7.35 -2.89
CA TRP A 62 -28.19 -6.83 -3.95
C TRP A 62 -27.16 -5.84 -3.43
N SER A 63 -27.28 -5.40 -2.17
CA SER A 63 -26.37 -4.42 -1.60
C SER A 63 -25.03 -5.05 -1.18
N ASN A 64 -24.26 -5.58 -2.13
CA ASN A 64 -22.91 -6.09 -1.89
C ASN A 64 -22.05 -6.15 -3.17
N ALA A 65 -20.74 -6.29 -2.97
CA ALA A 65 -19.78 -6.77 -3.95
C ALA A 65 -19.08 -8.05 -3.44
N SER A 66 -18.50 -8.85 -4.32
CA SER A 66 -17.62 -9.95 -3.91
C SER A 66 -16.74 -10.48 -5.04
N TRP A 67 -15.52 -10.88 -4.72
CA TRP A 67 -14.79 -11.92 -5.42
C TRP A 67 -15.29 -13.32 -5.01
N SER A 68 -15.82 -14.07 -5.97
CA SER A 68 -16.22 -15.46 -5.73
C SER A 68 -15.07 -16.43 -5.98
N GLN A 69 -14.32 -16.79 -4.93
CA GLN A 69 -13.11 -17.61 -5.03
C GLN A 69 -13.28 -18.94 -5.79
N GLY A 70 -14.45 -19.59 -5.66
CA GLY A 70 -14.72 -20.88 -6.27
C GLY A 70 -15.00 -20.82 -7.78
N SER A 71 -15.68 -19.76 -8.24
CA SER A 71 -16.00 -19.55 -9.66
C SER A 71 -15.03 -18.57 -10.35
N GLN A 72 -14.16 -17.91 -9.58
CA GLN A 72 -13.16 -16.95 -10.04
C GLN A 72 -13.76 -15.80 -10.86
N VAL A 73 -14.81 -15.19 -10.29
CA VAL A 73 -15.56 -14.08 -10.92
C VAL A 73 -15.78 -12.97 -9.92
N LEU A 74 -15.71 -11.73 -10.39
CA LEU A 74 -16.14 -10.55 -9.66
C LEU A 74 -17.67 -10.44 -9.74
N ARG A 75 -18.31 -9.98 -8.67
CA ARG A 75 -19.76 -9.86 -8.59
C ARG A 75 -20.10 -8.52 -7.95
N PHE A 76 -20.92 -7.73 -8.61
CA PHE A 76 -21.31 -6.41 -8.14
C PHE A 76 -22.83 -6.32 -8.17
N GLY A 77 -23.43 -6.01 -7.03
CA GLY A 77 -24.87 -5.84 -6.93
C GLY A 77 -25.31 -4.38 -7.06
N ASP A 78 -26.60 -4.19 -7.31
CA ASP A 78 -27.26 -2.90 -7.40
C ASP A 78 -27.31 -2.21 -6.02
N ASN A 79 -27.50 -0.90 -6.01
CA ASN A 79 -27.62 -0.07 -4.83
C ASN A 79 -28.74 -0.45 -3.85
N GLY A 80 -29.66 -1.36 -4.21
CA GLY A 80 -30.56 -2.08 -3.30
C GLY A 80 -31.58 -1.23 -2.52
N ASN A 81 -31.43 0.10 -2.51
CA ASN A 81 -32.27 1.08 -1.85
C ASN A 81 -32.12 2.44 -2.55
N ALA A 82 -33.24 3.05 -2.90
CA ALA A 82 -33.30 4.43 -3.38
C ALA A 82 -32.72 5.39 -2.32
N GLY A 83 -31.46 5.79 -2.48
CA GLY A 83 -30.77 6.70 -1.55
C GLY A 83 -29.24 6.66 -1.57
N ALA A 84 -28.60 5.58 -2.06
CA ALA A 84 -27.16 5.56 -2.32
C ALA A 84 -26.82 6.21 -3.67
N GLY A 85 -25.64 6.81 -3.78
CA GLY A 85 -25.21 7.56 -4.96
C GLY A 85 -24.92 6.70 -6.20
N ASP A 86 -24.50 5.43 -6.00
CA ASP A 86 -24.07 4.52 -7.07
C ASP A 86 -24.30 3.02 -6.73
N ASP A 87 -24.01 2.10 -7.67
CA ASP A 87 -23.97 0.63 -7.52
C ASP A 87 -22.72 0.14 -6.79
N TRP A 88 -22.66 -1.12 -6.32
CA TRP A 88 -21.50 -1.69 -5.60
C TRP A 88 -20.27 -1.90 -6.51
N ASN A 89 -19.96 -0.96 -7.41
CA ASN A 89 -18.88 -1.03 -8.39
C ASN A 89 -18.11 0.30 -8.52
N ALA A 90 -18.08 1.11 -7.46
CA ALA A 90 -17.14 2.24 -7.36
C ALA A 90 -15.69 1.78 -7.58
N THR A 91 -14.81 2.68 -8.02
CA THR A 91 -13.47 2.33 -8.52
C THR A 91 -12.65 1.56 -7.48
N ASP A 92 -12.65 2.05 -6.24
CA ASP A 92 -12.03 1.43 -5.06
C ASP A 92 -12.64 0.07 -4.71
N ILE A 93 -13.97 -0.07 -4.75
CA ILE A 93 -14.68 -1.34 -4.52
C ILE A 93 -14.27 -2.36 -5.58
N VAL A 94 -14.19 -1.97 -6.86
CA VAL A 94 -13.72 -2.88 -7.92
C VAL A 94 -12.26 -3.26 -7.70
N GLY A 95 -11.41 -2.32 -7.28
CA GLY A 95 -10.02 -2.57 -6.90
C GLY A 95 -9.89 -3.51 -5.70
N HIS A 96 -10.75 -3.35 -4.69
CA HIS A 96 -10.87 -4.18 -3.50
C HIS A 96 -11.22 -5.62 -3.88
N GLU A 97 -12.28 -5.82 -4.66
CA GLU A 97 -12.68 -7.16 -5.10
C GLU A 97 -11.62 -7.82 -6.01
N PHE A 98 -10.96 -7.05 -6.88
CA PHE A 98 -9.85 -7.56 -7.66
C PHE A 98 -8.69 -8.02 -6.76
N THR A 99 -8.46 -7.32 -5.65
CA THR A 99 -7.38 -7.62 -4.73
C THR A 99 -7.65 -8.89 -3.92
N HIS A 100 -8.89 -9.23 -3.58
CA HIS A 100 -9.19 -10.56 -3.05
C HIS A 100 -8.73 -11.68 -4.00
N ALA A 101 -8.88 -11.50 -5.32
CA ALA A 101 -8.35 -12.45 -6.30
C ALA A 101 -6.81 -12.49 -6.25
N VAL A 102 -6.14 -11.34 -6.15
CA VAL A 102 -4.67 -11.29 -5.96
C VAL A 102 -4.24 -12.01 -4.70
N THR A 103 -4.94 -11.81 -3.58
CA THR A 103 -4.70 -12.51 -2.30
C THR A 103 -4.86 -14.02 -2.47
N GLN A 104 -5.93 -14.50 -3.12
CA GLN A 104 -6.14 -15.93 -3.37
C GLN A 104 -4.97 -16.56 -4.14
N PHE A 105 -4.43 -15.86 -5.14
CA PHE A 105 -3.32 -16.35 -5.98
C PHE A 105 -1.94 -15.90 -5.49
N SER A 106 -1.81 -15.55 -4.21
CA SER A 106 -0.53 -15.18 -3.59
C SER A 106 -0.35 -15.80 -2.20
N ALA A 107 -0.68 -15.08 -1.12
CA ALA A 107 -0.64 -15.59 0.25
C ALA A 107 -1.74 -16.62 0.53
N GLY A 108 -2.89 -16.46 -0.12
CA GLY A 108 -4.08 -17.29 0.11
C GLY A 108 -4.63 -17.13 1.52
N LEU A 109 -4.61 -15.92 2.08
CA LEU A 109 -5.08 -15.63 3.45
C LEU A 109 -6.48 -16.21 3.70
N ASP A 110 -6.59 -17.08 4.69
CA ASP A 110 -7.84 -17.71 5.08
C ASP A 110 -8.83 -16.63 5.53
N TYR A 111 -10.05 -16.65 5.01
CA TYR A 111 -11.05 -15.61 5.25
C TYR A 111 -11.76 -15.79 6.60
N ASN A 112 -10.99 -15.65 7.68
CA ASN A 112 -11.41 -15.88 9.06
C ASN A 112 -10.44 -15.19 10.04
N GLY A 113 -10.97 -14.53 11.08
CA GLY A 113 -10.17 -14.01 12.19
C GLY A 113 -9.11 -13.03 11.72
N GLU A 114 -7.88 -13.14 12.23
CA GLU A 114 -6.80 -12.22 11.85
C GLU A 114 -6.39 -12.36 10.38
N SER A 115 -6.28 -13.57 9.85
CA SER A 115 -5.92 -13.75 8.43
C SER A 115 -6.99 -13.18 7.51
N GLY A 116 -8.27 -13.29 7.90
CA GLY A 116 -9.37 -12.67 7.17
C GLY A 116 -9.37 -11.15 7.29
N ALA A 117 -9.05 -10.61 8.45
CA ALA A 117 -8.92 -9.17 8.65
C ALA A 117 -7.78 -8.56 7.82
N LEU A 118 -6.66 -9.27 7.69
CA LEU A 118 -5.59 -8.89 6.76
C LEU A 118 -6.03 -9.03 5.30
N ASN A 119 -6.81 -10.06 4.96
CA ASN A 119 -7.36 -10.24 3.61
C ASN A 119 -8.22 -9.03 3.19
N GLU A 120 -9.14 -8.61 4.06
CA GLU A 120 -9.94 -7.38 3.91
C GLU A 120 -9.06 -6.13 3.83
N SER A 121 -8.11 -5.97 4.75
CA SER A 121 -7.27 -4.77 4.78
C SER A 121 -6.39 -4.63 3.54
N PHE A 122 -5.79 -5.72 3.04
CA PHE A 122 -5.06 -5.65 1.77
C PHE A 122 -5.98 -5.25 0.61
N SER A 123 -7.22 -5.74 0.60
CA SER A 123 -8.19 -5.34 -0.40
C SER A 123 -8.57 -3.86 -0.30
N ASP A 124 -8.77 -3.32 0.89
CA ASP A 124 -8.96 -1.87 1.10
C ASP A 124 -7.74 -1.07 0.63
N ILE A 125 -6.54 -1.42 1.10
CA ILE A 125 -5.29 -0.78 0.72
C ILE A 125 -5.15 -0.67 -0.80
N PHE A 126 -5.32 -1.77 -1.52
CA PHE A 126 -5.14 -1.75 -2.96
C PHE A 126 -6.37 -1.23 -3.72
N GLY A 127 -7.57 -1.27 -3.15
CA GLY A 127 -8.72 -0.53 -3.64
C GLY A 127 -8.43 0.97 -3.72
N GLU A 128 -8.00 1.56 -2.61
CA GLU A 128 -7.60 2.97 -2.53
C GLU A 128 -6.41 3.30 -3.44
N MET A 129 -5.45 2.38 -3.60
CA MET A 129 -4.34 2.60 -4.54
C MET A 129 -4.75 2.51 -6.01
N VAL A 130 -5.78 1.72 -6.33
CA VAL A 130 -6.40 1.68 -7.67
C VAL A 130 -7.18 2.97 -7.92
N GLU A 131 -7.92 3.48 -6.92
CA GLU A 131 -8.56 4.79 -6.98
C GLU A 131 -7.51 5.89 -7.21
N LEU A 132 -6.45 5.93 -6.41
CA LEU A 132 -5.33 6.87 -6.60
C LEU A 132 -4.75 6.81 -8.01
N PHE A 133 -4.59 5.61 -8.56
CA PHE A 133 -4.06 5.40 -9.90
C PHE A 133 -5.03 5.90 -10.99
N SER A 134 -6.32 5.63 -10.83
CA SER A 134 -7.38 6.01 -11.76
C SER A 134 -7.64 7.52 -11.74
N GLU A 135 -7.73 8.09 -10.54
CA GLU A 135 -8.33 9.41 -10.31
C GLU A 135 -7.27 10.48 -10.03
N GLY A 136 -6.09 10.07 -9.58
CA GLY A 136 -4.97 10.95 -9.22
C GLY A 136 -5.09 11.56 -7.83
N ALA A 137 -6.11 11.16 -7.07
CA ALA A 137 -6.32 11.50 -5.67
C ALA A 137 -6.88 10.25 -4.96
N VAL A 138 -6.75 10.22 -3.64
CA VAL A 138 -7.25 9.17 -2.76
C VAL A 138 -7.81 9.85 -1.52
N ASP A 139 -9.04 9.51 -1.16
CA ASP A 139 -9.70 10.11 0.00
C ASP A 139 -9.58 9.27 1.28
N TRP A 140 -9.11 8.02 1.16
CA TRP A 140 -8.89 7.06 2.23
C TRP A 140 -10.18 6.56 2.89
N LEU A 141 -11.30 6.66 2.17
CA LEU A 141 -12.63 6.27 2.60
C LEU A 141 -13.17 5.18 1.67
N VAL A 142 -13.16 3.93 2.16
CA VAL A 142 -13.62 2.80 1.37
C VAL A 142 -15.12 2.94 1.06
N GLY A 143 -15.46 2.97 -0.22
CA GLY A 143 -16.80 3.11 -0.78
C GLY A 143 -17.33 4.54 -0.77
N ALA A 144 -16.48 5.57 -0.76
CA ALA A 144 -16.85 6.98 -0.60
C ALA A 144 -17.99 7.43 -1.53
N ASP A 145 -17.92 7.06 -2.81
CA ASP A 145 -18.91 7.40 -3.87
C ASP A 145 -20.35 6.95 -3.55
N ARG A 146 -20.50 6.08 -2.55
CA ARG A 146 -21.75 5.44 -2.17
C ARG A 146 -22.20 5.78 -0.76
N GLY A 147 -21.38 6.54 -0.04
CA GLY A 147 -21.40 6.61 1.40
C GLY A 147 -20.41 5.60 1.95
N ALA A 148 -19.24 6.10 2.33
CA ALA A 148 -18.13 5.33 2.87
C ALA A 148 -18.59 4.32 3.93
N ILE A 149 -17.97 3.15 3.92
CA ILE A 149 -18.23 2.05 4.86
C ILE A 149 -17.10 1.85 5.86
N ARG A 150 -15.90 2.37 5.56
CA ARG A 150 -14.72 2.36 6.43
C ARG A 150 -13.89 3.63 6.21
N ASP A 151 -13.05 3.97 7.18
CA ASP A 151 -12.16 5.12 7.14
C ASP A 151 -10.74 4.67 7.51
N MET A 152 -9.80 4.73 6.57
CA MET A 152 -8.41 4.32 6.82
C MET A 152 -7.63 5.39 7.59
N THR A 153 -8.10 6.64 7.62
CA THR A 153 -7.46 7.74 8.36
C THR A 153 -7.81 7.72 9.85
N ASN A 154 -9.01 7.23 10.17
CA ASN A 154 -9.50 7.04 11.54
C ASN A 154 -10.58 5.94 11.58
N PRO A 155 -10.20 4.65 11.67
CA PRO A 155 -11.13 3.51 11.70
C PRO A 155 -12.25 3.62 12.74
N ASN A 156 -11.96 4.28 13.87
CA ASN A 156 -12.94 4.48 14.93
C ASN A 156 -14.19 5.27 14.48
N ASN A 157 -14.11 6.06 13.39
CA ASN A 157 -15.27 6.73 12.80
C ASN A 157 -16.35 5.76 12.32
N PHE A 158 -15.97 4.52 12.02
CA PHE A 158 -16.87 3.45 11.57
C PHE A 158 -17.01 2.30 12.59
N ASN A 159 -16.53 2.52 13.82
CA ASN A 159 -16.44 1.50 14.89
C ASN A 159 -15.52 0.33 14.53
N ASP A 160 -14.48 0.60 13.75
CA ASP A 160 -13.38 -0.34 13.51
C ASP A 160 -12.19 0.03 14.41
N PRO A 161 -11.43 -0.95 14.93
CA PRO A 161 -10.22 -0.70 15.72
C PRO A 161 -9.13 -0.06 14.87
N ASP A 162 -8.45 0.95 15.42
CA ASP A 162 -7.21 1.51 14.89
C ASP A 162 -5.95 0.96 15.61
N THR A 163 -6.16 0.27 16.74
CA THR A 163 -5.13 -0.35 17.57
C THR A 163 -5.44 -1.83 17.78
N TYR A 164 -4.44 -2.69 17.60
CA TYR A 164 -4.54 -4.15 17.81
C TYR A 164 -4.96 -4.47 19.25
N LEU A 165 -6.01 -5.28 19.39
CA LEU A 165 -6.68 -5.58 20.67
C LEU A 165 -7.21 -4.35 21.43
N GLY A 166 -7.33 -3.20 20.76
CA GLY A 166 -7.77 -1.93 21.32
C GLY A 166 -9.28 -1.74 21.32
N THR A 167 -9.69 -0.48 21.33
CA THR A 167 -11.08 -0.05 21.24
C THR A 167 -11.70 -0.60 19.96
N ASN A 168 -12.97 -1.02 20.03
CA ASN A 168 -13.72 -1.63 18.92
C ASN A 168 -13.21 -2.99 18.40
N TRP A 169 -12.15 -3.56 18.96
CA TRP A 169 -11.63 -4.86 18.55
C TRP A 169 -12.66 -5.99 18.73
N VAL A 170 -12.86 -6.79 17.69
CA VAL A 170 -13.68 -8.01 17.73
C VAL A 170 -12.80 -9.19 18.13
N ALA A 171 -13.09 -9.80 19.27
CA ALA A 171 -12.34 -10.94 19.76
C ALA A 171 -12.40 -12.13 18.77
N VAL A 172 -11.23 -12.63 18.37
CA VAL A 172 -11.09 -13.80 17.50
C VAL A 172 -11.19 -15.06 18.36
N GLY A 173 -12.27 -15.84 18.19
CA GLY A 173 -12.46 -17.08 18.91
C GLY A 173 -13.82 -17.73 18.67
N GLY A 174 -13.92 -19.03 18.99
CA GLY A 174 -15.12 -19.82 18.73
C GLY A 174 -15.27 -20.20 17.26
N THR A 175 -16.50 -20.43 16.81
CA THR A 175 -16.81 -20.65 15.39
C THR A 175 -16.86 -19.30 14.69
N CYS A 176 -16.07 -19.15 13.64
CA CYS A 176 -16.05 -17.95 12.81
C CYS A 176 -16.80 -18.26 11.50
N ASP A 177 -17.92 -17.59 11.29
CA ASP A 177 -18.80 -17.78 10.15
C ASP A 177 -19.52 -16.47 9.77
N GLY A 178 -20.38 -16.50 8.75
CA GLY A 178 -21.07 -15.29 8.29
C GLY A 178 -22.00 -14.63 9.33
N THR A 179 -22.27 -15.25 10.50
CA THR A 179 -23.09 -14.64 11.55
C THR A 179 -22.31 -13.68 12.46
N ASN A 180 -20.99 -13.82 12.52
CA ASN A 180 -20.10 -12.97 13.32
C ASN A 180 -19.01 -12.33 12.46
N ASP A 181 -19.33 -12.09 11.18
CA ASP A 181 -18.40 -11.53 10.22
C ASP A 181 -17.07 -12.31 10.15
N PHE A 182 -17.16 -13.64 10.19
CA PHE A 182 -16.01 -14.54 10.22
C PHE A 182 -15.00 -14.15 11.32
N CYS A 183 -15.51 -13.83 12.51
CA CYS A 183 -14.75 -13.26 13.64
C CYS A 183 -14.19 -11.85 13.38
N GLY A 184 -15.01 -11.00 12.75
CA GLY A 184 -14.77 -9.57 12.58
C GLY A 184 -13.72 -9.25 11.52
N VAL A 185 -13.74 -9.91 10.36
CA VAL A 185 -12.76 -9.66 9.30
C VAL A 185 -12.85 -8.23 8.77
N HIS A 186 -14.05 -7.70 8.52
CA HIS A 186 -14.20 -6.32 8.05
C HIS A 186 -13.89 -5.33 9.17
N THR A 187 -14.28 -5.64 10.41
CA THR A 187 -14.03 -4.75 11.55
C THR A 187 -12.54 -4.68 11.89
N ASN A 188 -11.92 -5.81 12.19
CA ASN A 188 -10.52 -5.84 12.62
C ASN A 188 -9.56 -5.39 11.53
N SER A 189 -9.96 -5.34 10.25
CA SER A 189 -9.15 -4.79 9.13
C SER A 189 -8.67 -3.35 9.38
N GLY A 190 -9.41 -2.59 10.20
CA GLY A 190 -9.09 -1.21 10.59
C GLY A 190 -7.66 -1.02 11.09
N VAL A 191 -7.10 -2.01 11.80
CA VAL A 191 -5.74 -1.95 12.35
C VAL A 191 -4.69 -1.86 11.25
N GLN A 192 -4.77 -2.73 10.23
CA GLN A 192 -3.81 -2.68 9.12
C GLN A 192 -4.15 -1.53 8.13
N ASN A 193 -5.42 -1.14 8.02
CA ASN A 193 -5.81 0.04 7.24
C ASN A 193 -5.15 1.31 7.78
N PHE A 194 -5.22 1.52 9.10
CA PHE A 194 -4.58 2.66 9.74
C PHE A 194 -3.05 2.56 9.71
N TRP A 195 -2.48 1.36 9.83
CA TRP A 195 -1.05 1.13 9.62
C TRP A 195 -0.60 1.62 8.25
N PHE A 196 -1.34 1.27 7.19
CA PHE A 196 -0.97 1.65 5.83
C PHE A 196 -1.12 3.15 5.60
N TYR A 197 -2.17 3.77 6.12
CA TYR A 197 -2.33 5.23 6.12
C TYR A 197 -1.15 5.92 6.81
N LEU A 198 -0.79 5.51 8.03
CA LEU A 198 0.35 6.07 8.77
C LEU A 198 1.66 5.87 8.02
N LEU A 199 1.88 4.70 7.40
CA LEU A 199 3.08 4.46 6.61
C LEU A 199 3.14 5.38 5.39
N ALA A 200 2.04 5.54 4.66
CA ALA A 200 2.00 6.34 3.44
C ALA A 200 2.06 7.85 3.71
N VAL A 201 1.29 8.33 4.69
CA VAL A 201 1.05 9.76 4.93
C VAL A 201 1.82 10.29 6.13
N GLY A 202 2.05 9.45 7.14
CA GLY A 202 2.61 9.84 8.43
C GLY A 202 1.53 10.27 9.42
N GLY A 203 1.94 10.49 10.66
CA GLY A 203 1.05 10.90 11.73
C GLY A 203 1.71 10.88 13.10
N THR A 204 1.08 11.54 14.06
CA THR A 204 1.52 11.55 15.46
C THR A 204 0.31 11.38 16.36
N GLY A 205 0.44 10.61 17.43
CA GLY A 205 -0.69 10.37 18.33
C GLY A 205 -0.32 9.52 19.54
N VAL A 206 -1.35 9.06 20.23
CA VAL A 206 -1.26 8.08 21.32
C VAL A 206 -2.26 6.98 20.98
N ASN A 207 -1.81 5.73 20.95
CA ASN A 207 -2.68 4.59 20.66
C ASN A 207 -3.47 4.14 21.90
N ASP A 208 -4.34 3.14 21.75
CA ASP A 208 -5.17 2.64 22.87
C ASP A 208 -4.36 2.01 24.02
N ASN A 209 -3.10 1.65 23.78
CA ASN A 209 -2.19 1.14 24.81
C ASN A 209 -1.55 2.27 25.65
N GLY A 210 -1.74 3.53 25.25
CA GLY A 210 -1.09 4.69 25.87
C GLY A 210 0.29 5.01 25.31
N ASP A 211 0.71 4.33 24.23
CA ASP A 211 2.01 4.54 23.60
C ASP A 211 1.94 5.74 22.66
N THR A 212 2.85 6.70 22.86
CA THR A 212 2.99 7.85 21.94
C THR A 212 3.77 7.42 20.71
N TYR A 213 3.28 7.78 19.52
CA TYR A 213 3.95 7.47 18.26
C TYR A 213 4.17 8.72 17.39
N THR A 214 5.16 8.63 16.51
CA THR A 214 5.42 9.58 15.44
C THR A 214 5.94 8.80 14.23
N VAL A 215 5.18 8.85 13.14
CA VAL A 215 5.49 8.20 11.87
C VAL A 215 5.67 9.29 10.82
N GLN A 216 6.79 9.27 10.12
CA GLN A 216 6.98 10.08 8.92
C GLN A 216 6.46 9.30 7.71
N GLY A 217 5.57 9.89 6.93
CA GLY A 217 5.07 9.24 5.71
C GLY A 217 6.17 9.01 4.69
N ILE A 218 6.19 7.81 4.09
CA ILE A 218 7.14 7.44 3.02
C ILE A 218 6.53 7.56 1.62
N GLY A 219 5.29 8.05 1.54
CA GLY A 219 4.51 8.16 0.31
C GLY A 219 3.83 6.86 -0.08
N THR A 220 2.69 6.99 -0.77
CA THR A 220 1.83 5.86 -1.20
C THR A 220 2.55 4.87 -2.11
N THR A 221 3.50 5.34 -2.95
CA THR A 221 4.25 4.47 -3.86
C THR A 221 5.15 3.49 -3.11
N SER A 222 5.94 3.97 -2.15
CA SER A 222 6.83 3.10 -1.35
C SER A 222 6.02 2.21 -0.41
N ALA A 223 5.00 2.77 0.26
CA ALA A 223 4.11 2.00 1.13
C ALA A 223 3.41 0.85 0.38
N ALA A 224 2.85 1.12 -0.81
CA ALA A 224 2.18 0.09 -1.62
C ALA A 224 3.13 -1.01 -2.09
N ARG A 225 4.40 -0.69 -2.40
CA ARG A 225 5.42 -1.70 -2.74
C ARG A 225 5.72 -2.61 -1.54
N ILE A 226 5.80 -2.05 -0.33
CA ILE A 226 6.00 -2.83 0.90
C ILE A 226 4.81 -3.75 1.15
N ALA A 227 3.59 -3.20 1.12
CA ALA A 227 2.36 -3.98 1.31
C ALA A 227 2.25 -5.12 0.28
N TYR A 228 2.54 -4.83 -1.00
CA TYR A 228 2.43 -5.82 -2.08
C TYR A 228 3.46 -6.95 -1.94
N ARG A 229 4.71 -6.60 -1.61
CA ARG A 229 5.76 -7.59 -1.39
C ARG A 229 5.51 -8.40 -0.13
N SER A 230 5.00 -7.79 0.95
CA SER A 230 4.56 -8.49 2.15
C SER A 230 3.52 -9.56 1.81
N LEU A 231 2.43 -9.15 1.16
CA LEU A 231 1.34 -10.04 0.74
C LEU A 231 1.83 -11.17 -0.17
N THR A 232 2.71 -10.88 -1.14
CA THR A 232 3.04 -11.86 -2.19
C THR A 232 4.22 -12.77 -1.89
N GLN A 233 5.13 -12.35 -1.00
CA GLN A 233 6.39 -13.08 -0.73
C GLN A 233 6.46 -13.66 0.68
N TYR A 234 5.79 -13.05 1.65
CA TYR A 234 6.02 -13.36 3.07
C TYR A 234 4.84 -13.98 3.77
N LEU A 235 3.62 -13.55 3.44
CA LEU A 235 2.43 -14.05 4.10
C LEU A 235 1.99 -15.40 3.54
N THR A 236 1.36 -16.17 4.40
CA THR A 236 0.78 -17.49 4.14
C THR A 236 -0.68 -17.49 4.53
N ASN A 237 -1.40 -18.57 4.27
CA ASN A 237 -2.85 -18.62 4.50
C ASN A 237 -3.26 -18.35 5.95
N SER A 238 -2.46 -18.80 6.93
CA SER A 238 -2.76 -18.63 8.36
C SER A 238 -2.06 -17.44 9.01
N SER A 239 -1.48 -16.52 8.23
CA SER A 239 -0.74 -15.39 8.77
C SER A 239 -1.64 -14.44 9.57
N GLY A 240 -1.19 -14.07 10.77
CA GLY A 240 -1.84 -13.08 11.63
C GLY A 240 -1.11 -11.73 11.65
N TYR A 241 -1.52 -10.81 12.53
CA TYR A 241 -0.99 -9.45 12.59
C TYR A 241 0.53 -9.40 12.83
N ALA A 242 1.06 -10.29 13.68
CA ALA A 242 2.50 -10.41 13.92
C ALA A 242 3.27 -10.83 12.65
N ASP A 243 2.71 -11.73 11.84
CA ASP A 243 3.32 -12.15 10.58
C ASP A 243 3.26 -11.03 9.54
N ALA A 244 2.13 -10.31 9.46
CA ALA A 244 1.95 -9.14 8.59
C ALA A 244 3.01 -8.06 8.87
N LYS A 245 3.26 -7.78 10.15
CA LYS A 245 4.35 -6.89 10.57
C LYS A 245 5.71 -7.37 10.11
N ASN A 246 6.07 -8.61 10.43
CA ASN A 246 7.38 -9.15 10.10
C ASN A 246 7.60 -9.20 8.59
N GLY A 247 6.57 -9.60 7.82
CA GLY A 247 6.59 -9.62 6.37
C GLY A 247 6.70 -8.22 5.76
N ALA A 248 6.04 -7.21 6.33
CA ALA A 248 6.16 -5.83 5.86
C ALA A 248 7.54 -5.23 6.15
N ILE A 249 8.10 -5.45 7.34
CA ILE A 249 9.46 -5.01 7.67
C ILE A 249 10.47 -5.69 6.75
N GLN A 250 10.37 -7.02 6.56
CA GLN A 250 11.27 -7.73 5.65
C GLN A 250 11.11 -7.26 4.20
N ALA A 251 9.87 -6.97 3.75
CA ALA A 251 9.64 -6.37 2.44
C ALA A 251 10.31 -5.00 2.29
N ALA A 252 10.27 -4.15 3.33
CA ALA A 252 10.96 -2.88 3.32
C ALA A 252 12.48 -3.06 3.25
N ILE A 253 13.04 -4.02 4.01
CA ILE A 253 14.48 -4.34 3.98
C ILE A 253 14.92 -4.73 2.57
N ASP A 254 14.18 -5.62 1.91
CA ASP A 254 14.56 -6.08 0.56
C ASP A 254 14.49 -4.96 -0.49
N LEU A 255 13.52 -4.04 -0.34
CA LEU A 255 13.24 -3.01 -1.33
C LEU A 255 14.14 -1.78 -1.16
N PHE A 256 14.54 -1.47 0.07
CA PHE A 256 15.17 -0.21 0.42
C PHE A 256 16.46 -0.33 1.25
N GLY A 257 16.76 -1.52 1.78
CA GLY A 257 17.89 -1.79 2.67
C GLY A 257 17.50 -1.74 4.16
N ASP A 258 18.22 -2.48 5.00
CA ASP A 258 17.93 -2.67 6.43
C ASP A 258 17.87 -1.38 7.27
N CYS A 259 18.70 -0.40 6.92
CA CYS A 259 18.77 0.89 7.60
C CYS A 259 18.06 2.02 6.86
N SER A 260 17.14 1.70 5.96
CA SER A 260 16.41 2.73 5.21
C SER A 260 15.37 3.43 6.09
N ASN A 261 15.02 4.66 5.70
CA ASN A 261 13.90 5.36 6.34
C ASN A 261 12.60 4.56 6.19
N GLU A 262 12.38 3.87 5.07
CA GLU A 262 11.21 3.03 4.83
C GLU A 262 11.06 1.89 5.83
N VAL A 263 12.16 1.21 6.18
CA VAL A 263 12.14 0.17 7.22
C VAL A 263 11.75 0.77 8.57
N LEU A 264 12.36 1.91 8.92
CA LEU A 264 12.08 2.61 10.17
C LEU A 264 10.60 2.99 10.28
N GLN A 265 10.07 3.66 9.26
CA GLN A 265 8.68 4.13 9.29
C GLN A 265 7.69 2.97 9.20
N CYS A 266 8.03 1.88 8.50
CA CYS A 266 7.23 0.65 8.48
C CYS A 266 7.11 0.05 9.90
N ALA A 267 8.23 -0.06 10.62
CA ALA A 267 8.23 -0.54 12.00
C ALA A 267 7.48 0.41 12.94
N ARG A 268 7.71 1.72 12.84
CA ARG A 268 7.02 2.74 13.64
C ARG A 268 5.51 2.73 13.41
N ALA A 269 5.06 2.55 12.17
CA ALA A 269 3.64 2.44 11.86
C ALA A 269 3.01 1.20 12.51
N TRP A 270 3.69 0.04 12.50
CA TRP A 270 3.15 -1.18 13.15
C TRP A 270 3.06 -1.04 14.67
N ASN A 271 4.04 -0.38 15.29
CA ASN A 271 4.00 -0.06 16.70
C ASN A 271 2.89 0.97 17.02
N ALA A 272 2.66 1.95 16.14
CA ALA A 272 1.58 2.93 16.30
C ALA A 272 0.21 2.22 16.40
N VAL A 273 -0.02 1.18 15.61
CA VAL A 273 -1.26 0.38 15.66
C VAL A 273 -1.23 -0.76 16.68
N GLY A 274 -0.29 -0.74 17.64
CA GLY A 274 -0.28 -1.68 18.78
C GLY A 274 0.13 -3.12 18.46
N VAL A 275 0.57 -3.40 17.23
CA VAL A 275 1.17 -4.71 16.88
C VAL A 275 2.65 -4.66 17.27
N ASN A 276 2.88 -4.60 18.57
CA ASN A 276 4.21 -4.34 19.14
C ASN A 276 5.22 -5.36 18.64
N SER A 277 6.39 -4.89 18.20
CA SER A 277 7.60 -5.67 18.40
C SER A 277 7.90 -5.65 19.90
N THR A 278 7.86 -6.80 20.56
CA THR A 278 8.66 -7.00 21.79
C THR A 278 10.15 -6.66 21.57
N ASP A 279 10.55 -6.48 20.31
CA ASP A 279 11.90 -6.21 19.80
C ASP A 279 12.14 -4.76 19.34
N LEU A 280 11.56 -3.75 20.00
CA LEU A 280 12.12 -2.39 19.87
C LEU A 280 13.59 -2.31 20.35
N TYR A 281 14.08 -3.34 21.06
CA TYR A 281 15.48 -3.50 21.42
C TYR A 281 16.45 -3.57 20.23
N GLY A 282 15.94 -3.73 19.00
CA GLY A 282 16.77 -3.81 17.82
C GLY A 282 16.84 -2.54 16.99
N TYR A 283 15.75 -1.80 16.75
CA TYR A 283 15.72 -0.74 15.73
C TYR A 283 16.10 0.65 16.24
N ASP A 284 15.39 1.14 17.26
CA ASP A 284 15.74 2.38 17.95
C ASP A 284 15.79 2.10 19.45
N ILE A 285 16.86 2.49 20.13
CA ILE A 285 16.99 2.37 21.58
C ILE A 285 16.90 3.77 22.21
N ASP A 286 15.89 3.99 23.05
CA ASP A 286 15.97 5.05 24.07
C ASP A 286 16.53 4.44 25.35
N VAL A 287 17.72 4.87 25.73
CA VAL A 287 18.48 4.25 26.82
C VAL A 287 17.83 4.64 28.14
N ASP A 288 17.27 3.66 28.85
CA ASP A 288 16.76 3.87 30.19
C ASP A 288 17.91 4.23 31.16
N CYS A 289 17.97 5.50 31.54
CA CYS A 289 19.00 6.01 32.43
C CYS A 289 18.94 5.45 33.84
N THR A 290 17.78 5.00 34.31
CA THR A 290 17.69 4.39 35.64
C THR A 290 18.35 3.02 35.65
N ILE A 291 18.11 2.22 34.61
CA ILE A 291 18.74 0.91 34.43
C ILE A 291 20.23 1.08 34.14
N LEU A 292 20.59 1.96 33.21
CA LEU A 292 21.98 2.21 32.84
C LEU A 292 22.80 2.64 34.05
N THR A 293 22.33 3.64 34.81
CA THR A 293 23.08 4.15 35.97
C THR A 293 23.22 3.08 37.06
N PHE A 294 22.19 2.27 37.26
CA PHE A 294 22.23 1.17 38.23
C PHE A 294 23.25 0.09 37.82
N VAL A 295 23.15 -0.43 36.60
CA VAL A 295 24.01 -1.53 36.13
C VAL A 295 25.45 -1.07 35.95
N HIS A 296 25.64 0.11 35.35
CA HIS A 296 26.96 0.72 35.22
C HIS A 296 27.58 1.00 36.59
N GLY A 297 26.79 1.47 37.57
CA GLY A 297 27.22 1.67 38.94
C GLY A 297 27.72 0.42 39.66
N LEU A 298 27.39 -0.78 39.16
CA LEU A 298 27.92 -2.06 39.63
C LEU A 298 29.26 -2.45 38.98
N GLY A 299 29.80 -1.62 38.08
CA GLY A 299 31.03 -1.89 37.35
C GLY A 299 30.87 -2.93 36.23
N ILE A 300 29.67 -3.05 35.67
CA ILE A 300 29.34 -4.01 34.61
C ILE A 300 29.41 -3.29 33.26
N ASP A 301 30.13 -3.91 32.32
CA ASP A 301 30.19 -3.44 30.94
C ASP A 301 28.82 -3.59 30.25
N LEU A 302 28.41 -2.57 29.51
CA LEU A 302 27.13 -2.49 28.81
C LEU A 302 27.35 -2.24 27.32
N HIS A 303 26.62 -2.97 26.49
CA HIS A 303 26.61 -2.75 25.05
C HIS A 303 25.15 -2.58 24.61
N TYR A 304 24.83 -1.40 24.09
CA TYR A 304 23.55 -1.09 23.46
C TYR A 304 23.74 -1.11 21.95
N THR A 305 22.92 -1.89 21.26
CA THR A 305 23.00 -2.03 19.81
C THR A 305 21.64 -1.75 19.19
N ALA A 306 21.55 -0.72 18.36
CA ALA A 306 20.38 -0.38 17.56
C ALA A 306 20.71 -0.45 16.06
N PHE A 307 19.75 -0.83 15.23
CA PHE A 307 19.84 -0.86 13.78
C PHE A 307 19.74 0.55 13.20
N ASN A 308 19.03 1.48 13.83
CA ASN A 308 18.93 2.87 13.42
C ASN A 308 19.45 3.81 14.50
N ASP A 309 18.62 4.15 15.48
CA ASP A 309 18.93 5.27 16.36
C ASP A 309 19.18 4.81 17.80
N ILE A 310 20.22 5.33 18.45
CA ILE A 310 20.32 5.29 19.92
C ILE A 310 20.14 6.71 20.41
N GLN A 311 19.29 6.90 21.42
CA GLN A 311 19.13 8.18 22.08
C GLN A 311 19.28 8.03 23.60
N SER A 312 19.91 9.01 24.23
CA SER A 312 20.22 8.98 25.66
C SER A 312 20.47 10.38 26.21
N ASP A 313 19.91 10.69 27.39
CA ASP A 313 20.26 11.85 28.23
C ASP A 313 20.99 11.43 29.52
N CYS A 314 21.51 10.19 29.58
CA CYS A 314 22.00 9.59 30.81
C CYS A 314 23.35 10.15 31.28
N ASN A 315 23.61 10.01 32.59
CA ASN A 315 24.93 10.24 33.16
C ASN A 315 25.65 8.89 33.38
N ILE A 316 26.76 8.69 32.70
CA ILE A 316 27.65 7.52 32.82
C ILE A 316 28.85 7.93 33.69
N ALA A 317 28.98 7.33 34.88
CA ALA A 317 30.07 7.66 35.80
C ALA A 317 31.44 7.15 35.30
N SER A 318 32.56 7.74 35.74
CA SER A 318 33.88 7.13 35.53
C SER A 318 34.16 6.11 36.64
N ASN A 319 33.99 4.82 36.37
CA ASN A 319 34.30 3.74 37.33
C ASN A 319 35.09 2.57 36.73
N GLY A 320 35.48 2.67 35.45
CA GLY A 320 36.27 1.66 34.74
C GLY A 320 35.46 0.61 33.97
N ALA A 321 34.12 0.65 34.01
CA ALA A 321 33.26 -0.19 33.17
C ALA A 321 32.94 0.49 31.82
N LEU A 322 32.92 -0.31 30.76
CA LEU A 322 32.66 0.12 29.39
C LEU A 322 31.16 0.31 29.12
N VAL A 323 30.81 1.35 28.37
CA VAL A 323 29.47 1.54 27.80
C VAL A 323 29.62 1.81 26.32
N ASP A 324 29.21 0.87 25.48
CA ASP A 324 29.21 1.05 24.03
C ASP A 324 27.79 1.31 23.53
N PHE A 325 27.62 2.39 22.79
CA PHE A 325 26.46 2.62 21.94
C PHE A 325 26.85 2.32 20.50
N GLU A 326 26.13 1.41 19.86
CA GLU A 326 26.31 1.05 18.46
C GLU A 326 25.00 1.24 17.72
N ALA A 327 24.95 2.21 16.80
CA ALA A 327 23.76 2.53 16.02
C ALA A 327 24.05 2.45 14.51
N GLY A 328 23.07 2.10 13.69
CA GLY A 328 23.24 2.10 12.23
C GLY A 328 23.03 3.45 11.54
N HIS A 329 22.37 4.40 12.21
CA HIS A 329 22.04 5.72 11.66
C HIS A 329 22.50 6.87 12.54
N VAL A 330 21.85 7.13 13.69
CA VAL A 330 22.19 8.28 14.55
C VAL A 330 22.31 7.87 16.02
N ILE A 331 23.33 8.39 16.70
CA ILE A 331 23.40 8.39 18.18
C ILE A 331 23.09 9.81 18.64
N PHE A 332 21.91 10.01 19.23
CA PHE A 332 21.43 11.30 19.71
C PHE A 332 21.63 11.43 21.22
N LEU A 333 22.73 12.07 21.61
CA LEU A 333 23.04 12.41 23.01
C LEU A 333 22.28 13.70 23.37
N LYS A 334 21.15 13.53 24.06
CA LYS A 334 20.21 14.59 24.45
C LYS A 334 20.84 15.52 25.50
N PRO A 335 20.36 16.79 25.64
CA PRO A 335 20.83 17.69 26.69
C PRO A 335 20.72 17.07 28.09
N GLY A 336 21.82 17.10 28.86
CA GLY A 336 21.90 16.43 30.17
C GLY A 336 22.76 15.16 30.16
N PHE A 337 23.12 14.65 28.98
CA PHE A 337 24.07 13.54 28.85
C PHE A 337 25.45 13.93 29.39
N GLU A 338 26.01 13.08 30.24
CA GLU A 338 27.37 13.20 30.77
C GLU A 338 28.04 11.82 30.71
N SER A 339 29.32 11.75 30.32
CA SER A 339 30.06 10.48 30.30
C SER A 339 31.45 10.60 30.91
N GLY A 340 31.77 9.66 31.80
CA GLY A 340 33.11 9.42 32.33
C GLY A 340 34.00 8.59 31.40
N ASP A 341 35.13 8.11 31.92
CA ASP A 341 36.03 7.24 31.15
C ASP A 341 35.35 5.90 30.85
N GLY A 342 35.39 5.44 29.60
CA GLY A 342 34.85 4.13 29.19
C GLY A 342 33.56 4.17 28.34
N PHE A 343 33.05 5.35 27.97
CA PHE A 343 31.97 5.45 26.98
C PHE A 343 32.51 5.46 25.55
N HIS A 344 31.93 4.63 24.69
CA HIS A 344 32.15 4.68 23.25
C HIS A 344 30.83 4.76 22.49
N ALA A 345 30.86 5.46 21.36
CA ALA A 345 29.73 5.57 20.45
C ALA A 345 30.20 5.27 19.03
N PHE A 346 29.56 4.31 18.38
CA PHE A 346 29.86 3.87 17.03
C PHE A 346 28.63 4.04 16.16
N ILE A 347 28.78 4.79 15.07
CA ILE A 347 27.87 4.67 13.93
C ILE A 347 28.48 3.62 13.03
N ASN A 348 27.92 2.41 13.07
CA ASN A 348 28.37 1.35 12.20
C ASN A 348 27.62 1.49 10.87
N PRO A 349 28.30 1.84 9.76
CA PRO A 349 27.64 1.89 8.47
C PRO A 349 27.06 0.51 8.20
N CYS A 350 25.78 0.47 7.83
CA CYS A 350 25.05 -0.75 7.55
C CYS A 350 25.75 -1.49 6.40
N ALA A 351 26.61 -2.43 6.77
CA ALA A 351 27.55 -3.06 5.86
C ALA A 351 27.21 -4.55 5.78
N ALA A 352 26.30 -4.88 4.87
CA ALA A 352 25.96 -6.25 4.46
C ALA A 352 25.45 -7.14 5.62
N PRO A 353 24.70 -8.22 5.35
CA PRO A 353 23.94 -8.91 6.40
C PRO A 353 24.89 -9.40 7.50
N ARG A 354 24.73 -8.85 8.71
CA ARG A 354 25.29 -9.49 9.90
C ARG A 354 24.66 -10.88 9.98
N PRO A 355 25.45 -11.94 10.17
CA PRO A 355 24.87 -13.24 10.48
C PRO A 355 24.04 -13.05 11.75
N ALA A 356 22.74 -13.33 11.65
CA ALA A 356 21.83 -13.22 12.77
C ALA A 356 22.43 -13.94 14.00
N PRO A 357 22.26 -13.41 15.23
CA PRO A 357 22.49 -14.22 16.42
C PRO A 357 21.67 -15.51 16.28
N PRO A 358 22.10 -16.63 16.89
CA PRO A 358 21.43 -17.91 16.72
C PRO A 358 20.02 -17.83 17.32
N VAL A 359 19.07 -17.42 16.50
CA VAL A 359 17.64 -17.58 16.73
C VAL A 359 17.34 -19.03 16.40
N GLU A 360 16.63 -19.73 17.30
CA GLU A 360 16.00 -20.99 16.95
C GLU A 360 15.25 -20.80 15.64
N SER A 361 15.75 -21.46 14.60
CA SER A 361 15.33 -21.26 13.23
C SER A 361 13.83 -21.54 13.09
N VAL A 362 13.02 -20.49 12.94
CA VAL A 362 11.78 -20.62 12.18
C VAL A 362 12.20 -20.62 10.73
N VAL A 363 12.45 -21.81 10.21
CA VAL A 363 12.57 -22.03 8.76
C VAL A 363 11.17 -21.80 8.19
N ILE A 364 10.90 -20.59 7.70
CA ILE A 364 9.76 -20.35 6.82
C ILE A 364 10.14 -20.95 5.46
N SER A 365 9.93 -22.27 5.34
CA SER A 365 10.23 -23.01 4.13
C SER A 365 9.21 -22.66 3.05
N GLY A 366 9.62 -21.83 2.09
CA GLY A 366 8.82 -21.55 0.92
C GLY A 366 9.22 -20.28 0.19
N ALA A 367 10.52 -20.00 0.03
CA ALA A 367 10.96 -18.94 -0.88
C ALA A 367 10.50 -19.31 -2.30
N LYS A 368 9.39 -18.70 -2.73
CA LYS A 368 8.99 -18.63 -4.13
C LYS A 368 10.09 -17.84 -4.87
N PRO A 369 10.37 -18.16 -6.14
CA PRO A 369 11.45 -17.53 -6.88
C PRO A 369 11.29 -16.02 -6.83
N GLU A 370 12.40 -15.31 -6.63
CA GLU A 370 12.48 -13.86 -6.74
C GLU A 370 11.64 -13.43 -7.94
N LEU A 371 10.59 -12.64 -7.68
CA LEU A 371 10.01 -11.81 -8.70
C LEU A 371 11.17 -10.92 -9.18
N ASN A 372 11.76 -11.29 -10.31
CA ASN A 372 12.36 -10.33 -11.21
C ASN A 372 11.26 -9.32 -11.46
N VAL A 373 11.23 -8.25 -10.66
CA VAL A 373 10.46 -7.05 -10.98
C VAL A 373 11.01 -6.66 -12.34
N PRO A 374 10.25 -6.86 -13.43
CA PRO A 374 10.71 -6.38 -14.72
C PRO A 374 10.97 -4.90 -14.51
N GLY A 375 12.20 -4.46 -14.79
CA GLY A 375 12.55 -3.06 -14.69
C GLY A 375 11.46 -2.25 -15.40
N GLU A 376 10.93 -1.26 -14.68
CA GLU A 376 10.00 -0.22 -15.12
C GLU A 376 9.30 -0.54 -16.45
N ALA A 377 8.02 -0.92 -16.40
CA ALA A 377 7.20 -0.96 -17.60
C ALA A 377 7.42 0.36 -18.37
N PRO A 378 7.98 0.34 -19.59
CA PRO A 378 8.20 1.54 -20.37
C PRO A 378 6.82 2.06 -20.78
N GLY A 379 6.27 3.14 -20.25
CA GLY A 379 6.87 4.42 -19.92
C GLY A 379 6.11 5.38 -20.82
N PHE A 380 5.01 5.96 -20.34
CA PHE A 380 4.36 7.11 -20.95
C PHE A 380 4.01 8.06 -19.83
N GLU A 381 4.90 9.03 -19.61
CA GLU A 381 4.81 9.97 -18.50
C GLU A 381 4.49 11.35 -19.03
N ALA A 382 3.78 12.15 -18.25
CA ALA A 382 3.51 13.55 -18.52
C ALA A 382 3.90 14.42 -17.31
N TRP A 383 4.79 15.39 -17.48
CA TRP A 383 5.21 16.29 -16.39
C TRP A 383 5.53 17.73 -16.86
N PRO A 384 5.35 18.74 -16.00
CA PRO A 384 4.66 18.69 -14.72
C PRO A 384 3.17 18.36 -14.90
N ASN A 385 2.59 17.64 -13.93
CA ASN A 385 1.17 17.33 -13.90
C ASN A 385 0.70 17.34 -12.43
N PRO A 386 -0.05 18.35 -11.97
CA PRO A 386 -0.68 19.41 -12.76
C PRO A 386 0.30 20.34 -13.50
N SER A 387 -0.08 20.82 -14.68
CA SER A 387 0.68 21.76 -15.51
C SER A 387 0.10 23.16 -15.46
N ASP A 388 0.97 24.18 -15.43
CA ASP A 388 0.62 25.60 -15.52
C ASP A 388 0.76 26.18 -16.94
N GLY A 389 1.09 25.34 -17.94
CA GLY A 389 1.17 25.79 -19.32
C GLY A 389 2.08 24.96 -20.23
N VAL A 390 3.00 24.15 -19.71
CA VAL A 390 3.85 23.27 -20.52
C VAL A 390 3.78 21.85 -19.98
N VAL A 391 3.59 20.88 -20.86
CA VAL A 391 3.57 19.45 -20.54
C VAL A 391 4.64 18.74 -21.37
N ASN A 392 5.56 18.07 -20.70
CA ASN A 392 6.55 17.21 -21.33
C ASN A 392 6.06 15.78 -21.25
N PHE A 393 6.27 15.04 -22.33
CA PHE A 393 6.00 13.62 -22.45
C PHE A 393 7.31 12.86 -22.56
N SER A 394 7.43 11.74 -21.86
CA SER A 394 8.46 10.72 -22.11
C SER A 394 7.76 9.45 -22.50
N PHE A 395 8.23 8.79 -23.55
CA PHE A 395 7.82 7.44 -23.83
C PHE A 395 8.94 6.59 -24.39
N LYS A 396 8.96 5.29 -24.05
CA LYS A 396 10.01 4.38 -24.50
C LYS A 396 9.44 3.33 -25.45
N THR A 397 10.14 3.09 -26.55
CA THR A 397 9.79 2.08 -27.54
C THR A 397 10.87 1.00 -27.59
N ASP A 398 10.49 -0.27 -27.66
CA ASP A 398 11.45 -1.39 -27.67
C ASP A 398 12.01 -1.68 -29.07
N ARG A 399 11.35 -1.15 -30.11
CA ARG A 399 11.76 -1.27 -31.52
C ARG A 399 11.37 -0.01 -32.29
N PRO A 400 12.00 0.24 -33.46
CA PRO A 400 11.59 1.34 -34.30
C PRO A 400 10.09 1.35 -34.56
N SER A 401 9.41 2.45 -34.24
CA SER A 401 7.95 2.53 -34.23
C SER A 401 7.45 3.88 -34.73
N ALA A 402 6.37 3.87 -35.51
CA ALA A 402 5.60 5.09 -35.76
C ALA A 402 4.90 5.51 -34.47
N VAL A 403 5.06 6.78 -34.07
CA VAL A 403 4.47 7.30 -32.83
C VAL A 403 3.54 8.46 -33.14
N ARG A 404 2.33 8.40 -32.57
CA ARG A 404 1.34 9.47 -32.59
C ARG A 404 0.94 9.82 -31.16
N LEU A 405 0.93 11.11 -30.86
CA LEU A 405 0.40 11.65 -29.62
C LEU A 405 -0.81 12.53 -29.95
N THR A 406 -1.95 12.24 -29.33
CA THR A 406 -3.15 13.09 -29.44
C THR A 406 -3.58 13.52 -28.05
N VAL A 407 -3.79 14.80 -27.82
CA VAL A 407 -4.39 15.28 -26.57
C VAL A 407 -5.85 15.64 -26.82
N TYR A 408 -6.72 15.14 -25.95
CA TYR A 408 -8.16 15.39 -25.94
C TYR A 408 -8.53 16.29 -24.77
N ASP A 409 -9.56 17.12 -24.92
CA ASP A 409 -10.22 17.79 -23.81
C ASP A 409 -11.14 16.84 -23.02
N GLY A 410 -11.72 17.32 -21.92
CA GLY A 410 -12.67 16.55 -21.10
C GLY A 410 -13.97 16.12 -21.80
N ASN A 411 -14.23 16.59 -23.02
CA ASN A 411 -15.36 16.16 -23.86
C ASN A 411 -14.93 15.17 -24.97
N GLY A 412 -13.66 14.74 -24.95
CA GLY A 412 -13.11 13.83 -25.95
C GLY A 412 -12.81 14.50 -27.30
N GLN A 413 -12.77 15.84 -27.40
CA GLN A 413 -12.38 16.54 -28.62
C GLN A 413 -10.86 16.68 -28.71
N PRO A 414 -10.21 16.36 -29.85
CA PRO A 414 -8.77 16.50 -29.99
C PRO A 414 -8.36 17.98 -30.02
N VAL A 415 -7.50 18.39 -29.09
CA VAL A 415 -6.97 19.76 -28.94
C VAL A 415 -5.50 19.88 -29.36
N TYR A 416 -4.77 18.78 -29.42
CA TYR A 416 -3.38 18.75 -29.88
C TYR A 416 -3.06 17.42 -30.56
N GLN A 417 -2.27 17.47 -31.63
CA GLN A 417 -1.80 16.27 -32.32
C GLN A 417 -0.34 16.45 -32.72
N TRP A 418 0.44 15.41 -32.47
CA TRP A 418 1.82 15.30 -32.90
C TRP A 418 2.08 13.90 -33.44
N GLN A 419 2.92 13.84 -34.46
CA GLN A 419 3.41 12.59 -35.03
C GLN A 419 4.90 12.71 -35.24
N ALA A 420 5.66 11.67 -34.88
CA ALA A 420 7.08 11.64 -35.14
C ALA A 420 7.36 11.62 -36.67
N PRO A 421 8.45 12.26 -37.15
CA PRO A 421 8.70 12.40 -38.58
C PRO A 421 8.91 11.08 -39.35
N ASP A 422 9.26 9.98 -38.67
CA ASP A 422 9.58 8.66 -39.23
C ASP A 422 9.28 7.53 -38.21
N GLU A 423 9.57 6.26 -38.53
CA GLU A 423 9.74 5.21 -37.51
C GLU A 423 10.86 5.65 -36.55
N SER A 424 10.46 6.12 -35.36
CA SER A 424 11.39 6.61 -34.36
C SER A 424 12.23 5.45 -33.84
N PRO A 425 13.55 5.60 -33.65
CA PRO A 425 14.39 4.52 -33.13
C PRO A 425 13.89 3.98 -31.79
N ALA A 426 14.21 2.71 -31.51
CA ALA A 426 14.02 2.14 -30.18
C ALA A 426 14.76 3.00 -29.12
N GLY A 427 14.13 3.20 -27.97
CA GLY A 427 14.66 4.03 -26.88
C GLY A 427 13.64 5.03 -26.35
N GLU A 428 14.11 5.90 -25.45
CA GLU A 428 13.32 6.98 -24.86
C GLU A 428 13.16 8.13 -25.86
N LEU A 429 11.92 8.57 -26.04
CA LEU A 429 11.49 9.66 -26.89
C LEU A 429 10.78 10.69 -26.02
N LYS A 430 11.10 11.96 -26.23
CA LYS A 430 10.51 13.07 -25.48
C LYS A 430 9.82 14.03 -26.42
N HIS A 431 8.67 14.53 -25.98
CA HIS A 431 7.91 15.52 -26.73
C HIS A 431 7.30 16.56 -25.79
N THR A 432 7.17 17.80 -26.22
CA THR A 432 6.62 18.87 -25.39
C THR A 432 5.39 19.47 -26.04
N TRP A 433 4.33 19.63 -25.26
CA TRP A 433 3.12 20.35 -25.62
C TRP A 433 3.04 21.66 -24.86
N ASP A 434 2.95 22.77 -25.61
CA ASP A 434 2.62 24.09 -25.08
C ASP A 434 1.10 24.22 -24.93
N ALA A 435 0.63 24.16 -23.70
CA ALA A 435 -0.76 24.25 -23.29
C ALA A 435 -1.12 25.63 -22.71
N GLN A 436 -0.29 26.66 -22.87
CA GLN A 436 -0.56 28.00 -22.30
C GLN A 436 -1.86 28.61 -22.83
N ALA A 437 -2.21 28.33 -24.09
CA ALA A 437 -3.44 28.83 -24.72
C ALA A 437 -4.70 28.01 -24.40
N MET A 438 -4.57 26.84 -23.78
CA MET A 438 -5.70 25.98 -23.44
C MET A 438 -6.42 26.51 -22.20
N PRO A 439 -7.73 26.26 -21.98
CA PRO A 439 -8.39 26.60 -20.71
C PRO A 439 -7.97 25.67 -19.55
N PRO A 440 -8.07 26.11 -18.28
CA PRO A 440 -7.85 25.21 -17.14
C PRO A 440 -8.87 24.09 -17.18
N GLY A 441 -8.46 22.88 -16.83
CA GLY A 441 -9.32 21.72 -16.91
C GLY A 441 -8.58 20.43 -17.18
N LEU A 442 -9.37 19.41 -17.47
CA LEU A 442 -8.90 18.05 -17.65
C LEU A 442 -8.63 17.75 -19.12
N TYR A 443 -7.50 17.12 -19.38
CA TYR A 443 -7.08 16.66 -20.69
C TYR A 443 -6.58 15.22 -20.62
N TYR A 444 -6.64 14.52 -21.74
CA TYR A 444 -6.15 13.14 -21.86
C TYR A 444 -5.20 13.06 -23.04
N ALA A 445 -3.94 12.73 -22.79
CA ALA A 445 -2.98 12.47 -23.84
C ALA A 445 -3.00 10.98 -24.18
N GLU A 446 -3.21 10.65 -25.44
CA GLU A 446 -3.16 9.31 -25.99
C GLU A 446 -1.89 9.16 -26.83
N LEU A 447 -1.06 8.20 -26.44
CA LEU A 447 0.07 7.74 -27.23
C LEU A 447 -0.33 6.47 -27.99
N VAL A 448 -0.19 6.50 -29.32
CA VAL A 448 -0.35 5.34 -30.19
C VAL A 448 1.00 5.03 -30.83
N THR A 449 1.48 3.81 -30.64
CA THR A 449 2.64 3.23 -31.30
C THR A 449 2.20 2.07 -32.19
N ALA A 450 3.14 1.40 -32.86
CA ALA A 450 2.83 0.20 -33.64
C ALA A 450 2.28 -0.95 -32.77
N ASP A 451 2.70 -1.03 -31.50
CA ASP A 451 2.40 -2.17 -30.61
C ASP A 451 1.48 -1.82 -29.44
N ASN A 452 1.47 -0.55 -29.03
CA ASN A 452 0.83 -0.11 -27.81
C ASN A 452 -0.03 1.14 -28.02
N ARG A 453 -1.12 1.21 -27.25
CA ARG A 453 -1.94 2.40 -27.06
C ARG A 453 -2.00 2.70 -25.57
N MET A 454 -1.54 3.89 -25.17
CA MET A 454 -1.46 4.31 -23.76
C MET A 454 -2.15 5.66 -23.61
N VAL A 455 -2.74 5.94 -22.45
CA VAL A 455 -3.42 7.21 -22.17
C VAL A 455 -2.93 7.76 -20.83
N GLN A 456 -2.66 9.07 -20.78
CA GLN A 456 -2.21 9.78 -19.59
C GLN A 456 -3.12 10.97 -19.33
N LYS A 457 -3.68 11.04 -18.11
CA LYS A 457 -4.46 12.19 -17.62
C LYS A 457 -3.54 13.40 -17.42
N ILE A 458 -3.95 14.59 -17.85
CA ILE A 458 -3.26 15.86 -17.66
C ILE A 458 -4.22 16.86 -17.01
N THR A 459 -3.82 17.41 -15.87
CA THR A 459 -4.54 18.48 -15.18
C THR A 459 -3.89 19.82 -15.51
N ARG A 460 -4.58 20.71 -16.22
CA ARG A 460 -4.10 22.08 -16.49
C ARG A 460 -4.69 23.05 -15.48
N ILE A 461 -3.84 23.71 -14.73
CA ILE A 461 -4.22 24.73 -13.73
C ILE A 461 -3.91 26.14 -14.26
N GLN A 462 -4.63 27.13 -13.74
CA GLN A 462 -4.30 28.54 -13.95
C GLN A 462 -3.41 29.00 -12.80
N ARG A 463 -2.29 29.65 -13.09
CA ARG A 463 -1.55 30.42 -12.08
C ARG A 463 -2.15 31.80 -11.89
#